data_AF-A0A922XQ24-F1
#
_entry.id   AF-A0A922XQ24-F1
#
_cell.length_a   1.000
_cell.length_b   1.000
_cell.length_c   1.000
_cell.angle_alpha   90.00
_cell.angle_beta   90.00
_cell.angle_gamma   90.00
#
_symmetry.space_group_name_H-M   'P 1'
#
loop_
_entity.id
_entity.type
_entity.pdbx_description
1 polymer ?
#
loop_
_entity_poly.entity_id
_entity_poly.type
_entity_poly.pdbx_seq_one_letter_code
_entity_poly.pdbx_strand_id
1 'polypeptide(L)'
;MKVLRILFFLSLVIITQAQNKKPIVASDLMKIVTTGQIQLSPDGSKAVTVYIRKAVRNENDYYYTRQLYLLDLLGKEEPRQLTFGDKNDGQPQWSPDGRHIAFVRAEGDKPQVWILPLA
;
A
#
# COMPACT_ATOMS: atom_id res chain seq x y z
N MET A 1 -61.27 20.42 -17.18
CA MET A 1 -59.82 20.67 -17.03
C MET A 1 -59.12 19.32 -16.95
N LYS A 2 -58.80 18.80 -18.14
CA LYS A 2 -57.97 17.62 -18.36
C LYS A 2 -56.51 18.08 -18.39
N VAL A 3 -55.57 17.15 -18.30
CA VAL A 3 -54.11 17.35 -18.39
C VAL A 3 -53.41 17.80 -17.09
N LEU A 4 -53.41 16.93 -16.06
CA LEU A 4 -52.37 16.97 -15.03
C LEU A 4 -52.13 15.59 -14.41
N ARG A 5 -51.79 14.59 -15.23
CA ARG A 5 -51.32 13.25 -14.78
C ARG A 5 -50.32 12.63 -15.76
N ILE A 6 -49.39 13.42 -16.29
CA ILE A 6 -48.25 12.93 -17.08
C ILE A 6 -46.99 13.59 -16.52
N LEU A 7 -46.57 13.17 -15.33
CA LEU A 7 -45.28 13.58 -14.73
C LEU A 7 -44.84 12.58 -13.65
N PHE A 8 -45.16 11.30 -13.85
CA PHE A 8 -44.80 10.24 -12.90
C PHE A 8 -44.41 8.93 -13.61
N PHE A 9 -43.70 9.04 -14.74
CA PHE A 9 -43.22 7.86 -15.49
C PHE A 9 -41.91 8.16 -16.25
N LEU A 10 -41.04 9.01 -15.70
CA LEU A 10 -39.75 9.33 -16.33
C LEU A 10 -38.59 9.46 -15.34
N SER A 11 -38.50 8.55 -14.37
CA SER A 11 -37.32 8.46 -13.51
C SER A 11 -37.06 7.04 -13.04
N LEU A 12 -36.85 6.12 -13.99
CA LEU A 12 -36.14 4.87 -13.67
C LEU A 12 -35.43 4.30 -14.91
N VAL A 13 -34.58 5.10 -15.54
CA VAL A 13 -33.46 4.51 -16.29
C VAL A 13 -32.36 4.29 -15.27
N ILE A 14 -32.44 3.18 -14.53
CA ILE A 14 -31.26 2.63 -13.87
C ILE A 14 -30.38 2.15 -15.02
N ILE A 15 -29.50 3.03 -15.49
CA ILE A 15 -28.39 2.62 -16.32
C ILE A 15 -27.58 1.70 -15.41
N THR A 16 -27.70 0.40 -15.65
CA THR A 16 -26.69 -0.57 -15.24
C THR A 16 -25.39 -0.13 -15.90
N GLN A 17 -24.64 0.72 -15.20
CA GLN A 17 -23.23 0.94 -15.50
C GLN A 17 -22.56 -0.42 -15.27
N ALA A 18 -22.49 -1.22 -16.33
CA ALA A 18 -21.62 -2.37 -16.38
C ALA A 18 -20.23 -1.87 -15.99
N GLN A 19 -19.60 -2.53 -15.03
CA GLN A 19 -18.28 -2.16 -14.55
C GLN A 19 -17.33 -2.09 -15.75
N ASN A 20 -16.94 -0.88 -16.16
CA ASN A 20 -15.98 -0.65 -17.25
C ASN A 20 -14.60 -1.13 -16.78
N LYS A 21 -14.37 -2.44 -16.85
CA LYS A 21 -13.08 -3.04 -16.54
C LYS A 21 -12.12 -2.71 -17.68
N LYS A 22 -11.08 -1.94 -17.38
CA LYS A 22 -10.00 -1.68 -18.35
C LYS A 22 -9.20 -2.98 -18.56
N PRO A 23 -8.85 -3.33 -19.80
CA PRO A 23 -7.92 -4.44 -20.05
C PRO A 23 -6.58 -4.19 -19.36
N ILE A 24 -5.98 -5.25 -18.84
CA ILE A 24 -4.60 -5.20 -18.31
C ILE A 24 -3.67 -4.92 -19.50
N VAL A 25 -2.83 -3.90 -19.38
CA VAL A 25 -1.80 -3.56 -20.36
C VAL A 25 -0.41 -3.77 -19.78
N ALA A 26 0.62 -3.85 -20.62
CA ALA A 26 2.00 -4.09 -20.17
C ALA A 26 2.47 -3.07 -19.11
N SER A 27 1.99 -1.82 -19.17
CA SER A 27 2.32 -0.78 -18.19
C SER A 27 1.70 -1.03 -16.81
N ASP A 28 0.68 -1.89 -16.68
CA ASP A 28 0.14 -2.27 -15.38
C ASP A 28 1.08 -3.20 -14.61
N LEU A 29 1.93 -3.98 -15.29
CA LEU A 29 2.97 -4.77 -14.63
C LEU A 29 3.92 -3.89 -13.81
N MET A 30 4.15 -2.65 -14.26
CA MET A 30 4.99 -1.68 -13.57
C MET A 30 4.34 -1.08 -12.31
N LYS A 31 3.04 -1.31 -12.11
CA LYS A 31 2.28 -0.86 -10.93
C LYS A 31 2.20 -1.94 -9.85
N ILE A 32 2.66 -3.15 -10.14
CA ILE A 32 2.66 -4.24 -9.16
C ILE A 32 3.60 -3.87 -8.01
N VAL A 33 3.04 -3.82 -6.81
CA VAL A 33 3.81 -3.76 -5.57
C VAL A 33 4.15 -5.19 -5.20
N THR A 34 5.43 -5.47 -5.05
CA THR A 34 5.87 -6.75 -4.50
C THR A 34 6.21 -6.57 -3.02
N THR A 35 6.13 -7.66 -2.27
CA THR A 35 6.43 -7.66 -0.85
C THR A 35 7.64 -8.54 -0.55
N GLY A 36 8.48 -8.08 0.38
CA GLY A 36 9.65 -8.80 0.86
C GLY A 36 9.37 -9.58 2.14
N GLN A 37 10.36 -9.61 3.03
CA GLN A 37 10.23 -10.24 4.35
C GLN A 37 9.00 -9.73 5.10
N ILE A 38 8.28 -10.65 5.76
CA ILE A 38 7.13 -10.38 6.63
C ILE A 38 7.51 -10.82 8.04
N GLN A 39 7.15 -10.05 9.06
CA GLN A 39 7.30 -10.40 10.47
C GLN A 39 6.03 -10.09 11.24
N LEU A 40 5.55 -11.06 12.00
CA LEU A 40 4.41 -10.89 12.90
C LEU A 40 4.84 -10.08 14.14
N SER A 41 3.93 -9.27 14.66
CA SER A 41 4.09 -8.68 15.99
C SER A 41 4.09 -9.77 17.07
N PRO A 42 4.67 -9.52 18.26
CA PRO A 42 4.73 -10.53 19.33
C PRO A 42 3.36 -11.07 19.77
N ASP A 43 2.32 -10.24 19.71
CA ASP A 43 0.93 -10.59 20.02
C ASP A 43 0.18 -11.22 18.82
N GLY A 44 0.81 -11.29 17.65
CA GLY A 44 0.24 -11.81 16.41
C GLY A 44 -0.87 -10.97 15.78
N SER A 45 -1.15 -9.76 16.28
CA SER A 45 -2.24 -8.92 15.77
C SER A 45 -1.87 -8.13 14.50
N LYS A 46 -0.57 -7.89 14.28
CA LYS A 46 -0.04 -7.08 13.18
C LYS A 46 1.11 -7.79 12.48
N ALA A 47 1.45 -7.30 11.29
CA ALA A 47 2.69 -7.68 10.61
C ALA A 47 3.42 -6.46 10.08
N VAL A 48 4.75 -6.46 10.15
CA VAL A 48 5.58 -5.51 9.41
C VAL A 48 6.13 -6.21 8.17
N THR A 49 6.12 -5.51 7.04
CA THR A 49 6.65 -6.04 5.78
C THR A 49 7.31 -4.96 4.93
N VAL A 50 8.09 -5.39 3.94
CA VAL A 50 8.81 -4.51 3.01
C VAL A 50 8.04 -4.40 1.71
N TYR A 51 7.45 -3.25 1.42
CA TYR A 51 6.86 -2.97 0.11
C TYR A 51 7.95 -2.52 -0.85
N ILE A 52 8.05 -3.20 -1.99
CA ILE A 52 8.95 -2.90 -3.08
C ILE A 52 8.10 -2.33 -4.21
N ARG A 53 8.28 -1.04 -4.49
CA ARG A 53 7.51 -0.33 -5.52
C ARG A 53 8.43 0.42 -6.46
N LYS A 54 8.01 0.55 -7.72
CA LYS A 54 8.65 1.41 -8.70
C LYS A 54 8.51 2.87 -8.26
N ALA A 55 9.62 3.59 -8.28
CA ALA A 55 9.69 5.04 -8.15
C ALA A 55 10.26 5.62 -9.46
N VAL A 56 9.74 6.77 -9.87
CA VAL A 56 10.16 7.44 -11.11
C VAL A 56 11.20 8.50 -10.76
N ARG A 57 12.34 8.48 -11.44
CA ARG A 57 13.36 9.54 -11.33
C ARG A 57 13.16 10.61 -12.38
N ASN A 58 12.91 10.20 -13.62
CA ASN A 58 12.55 11.07 -14.75
C ASN A 58 11.72 10.25 -15.77
N GLU A 59 11.31 10.86 -16.88
CA GLU A 59 10.44 10.23 -17.88
C GLU A 59 10.96 8.88 -18.41
N ASN A 60 12.28 8.68 -18.44
CA ASN A 60 12.94 7.50 -19.00
C ASN A 60 13.67 6.64 -17.96
N ASP A 61 13.67 7.05 -16.69
CA ASP A 61 14.44 6.39 -15.63
C ASP A 61 13.58 6.10 -14.39
N TYR A 62 13.72 4.88 -13.89
CA TYR A 62 13.02 4.41 -12.71
C TYR A 62 13.94 3.56 -11.85
N TYR A 63 13.61 3.52 -10.56
CA TYR A 63 14.28 2.67 -9.59
C TYR A 63 13.24 2.03 -8.67
N TYR A 64 13.65 1.07 -7.86
CA TYR A 64 12.78 0.48 -6.85
C TYR A 64 13.10 1.08 -5.49
N THR A 65 12.06 1.45 -4.75
CA THR A 65 12.16 1.82 -3.34
C THR A 65 11.64 0.68 -2.49
N ARG A 66 12.33 0.41 -1.37
CA ARG A 66 11.90 -0.55 -0.36
C ARG A 66 11.50 0.21 0.90
N GLN A 67 10.24 0.11 1.29
CA GLN A 67 9.70 0.83 2.46
C GLN A 67 8.96 -0.13 3.38
N LEU A 68 9.03 0.10 4.68
CA LEU A 68 8.33 -0.69 5.68
C LEU A 68 6.85 -0.29 5.75
N TYR A 69 5.98 -1.29 5.82
CA TYR A 69 4.54 -1.13 6.01
C TYR A 69 4.08 -2.01 7.17
N LEU A 70 3.16 -1.47 7.97
CA LEU A 70 2.45 -2.16 9.03
C LEU A 70 1.09 -2.61 8.50
N LEU A 71 0.79 -3.88 8.67
CA LEU A 71 -0.45 -4.53 8.28
C LEU A 71 -1.23 -4.89 9.54
N ASP A 72 -2.53 -4.58 9.54
CA ASP A 72 -3.48 -5.14 10.50
C ASP A 72 -3.95 -6.51 10.00
N LEU A 73 -3.71 -7.56 10.77
CA LEU A 73 -4.00 -8.93 10.32
C LEU A 73 -5.48 -9.32 10.44
N LEU A 74 -6.27 -8.50 11.13
CA LEU A 74 -7.73 -8.63 11.16
C LEU A 74 -8.40 -7.87 9.99
N GLY A 75 -7.63 -7.14 9.18
CA GLY A 75 -8.14 -6.40 8.03
C GLY A 75 -9.07 -5.23 8.39
N LYS A 76 -8.99 -4.73 9.64
CA LYS A 76 -9.81 -3.61 10.10
C LYS A 76 -9.23 -2.26 9.69
N GLU A 77 -7.92 -2.23 9.47
CA GLU A 77 -7.17 -1.03 9.09
C GLU A 77 -6.42 -1.26 7.78
N GLU A 78 -6.34 -0.22 6.97
CA GLU A 78 -5.51 -0.22 5.76
C GLU A 78 -4.01 -0.29 6.12
N PRO A 79 -3.16 -0.86 5.24
CA PRO A 79 -1.72 -0.88 5.43
C PRO A 79 -1.14 0.52 5.72
N ARG A 80 -0.48 0.68 6.87
CA ARG A 80 0.16 1.94 7.28
C ARG A 80 1.62 1.95 6.86
N GLN A 81 2.02 2.90 6.03
CA GLN A 81 3.43 3.11 5.71
C GLN A 81 4.20 3.62 6.93
N LEU A 82 5.34 3.01 7.23
CA LEU A 82 6.18 3.33 8.39
C LEU A 82 7.42 4.15 8.02
N THR A 83 7.99 3.90 6.84
CA THR A 83 9.21 4.58 6.37
C THR A 83 8.99 5.27 5.03
N PHE A 84 9.76 6.32 4.75
CA PHE A 84 9.55 7.23 3.64
C PHE A 84 10.88 7.62 2.97
N GLY A 85 10.79 8.23 1.79
CA GLY A 85 11.93 8.72 1.03
C GLY A 85 12.41 7.74 -0.05
N ASP A 86 13.66 7.94 -0.46
CA ASP A 86 14.35 7.23 -1.54
C ASP A 86 15.29 6.11 -1.03
N LYS A 87 15.42 5.97 0.29
CA LYS A 87 16.26 4.95 0.93
C LYS A 87 15.60 3.58 0.84
N ASN A 88 16.45 2.55 0.88
CA ASN A 88 16.01 1.16 0.84
C ASN A 88 16.05 0.56 2.24
N ASP A 89 14.85 0.37 2.81
CA ASP A 89 14.64 -0.19 4.13
C ASP A 89 14.25 -1.67 4.03
N GLY A 90 14.78 -2.49 4.92
CA GLY A 90 14.53 -3.93 4.92
C GLY A 90 14.92 -4.62 6.21
N GLN A 91 14.76 -5.95 6.22
CA GLN A 91 15.05 -6.80 7.37
C GLN A 91 14.41 -6.30 8.69
N PRO A 92 13.10 -5.95 8.68
CA PRO A 92 12.46 -5.45 9.89
C PRO A 92 12.40 -6.56 10.94
N GLN A 93 12.51 -6.21 12.22
CA GLN A 93 12.35 -7.08 13.38
C GLN A 93 11.59 -6.32 14.46
N TRP A 94 10.58 -6.96 15.05
CA TRP A 94 9.85 -6.38 16.18
C TRP A 94 10.67 -6.45 17.47
N SER A 95 10.56 -5.42 18.30
CA SER A 95 10.97 -5.55 19.69
C SER A 95 10.06 -6.55 20.43
N PRO A 96 10.57 -7.27 21.45
CA PRO A 96 9.77 -8.23 22.21
C PRO A 96 8.55 -7.61 22.90
N ASP A 97 8.62 -6.32 23.23
CA ASP A 97 7.53 -5.55 23.84
C ASP A 97 6.54 -4.97 22.81
N GLY A 98 6.77 -5.18 21.51
CA GLY A 98 5.91 -4.70 20.43
C GLY A 98 5.95 -3.19 20.17
N ARG A 99 6.79 -2.42 20.87
CA ARG A 99 6.80 -0.95 20.79
C ARG A 99 7.73 -0.38 19.72
N HIS A 100 8.62 -1.19 19.15
CA HIS A 100 9.63 -0.72 18.20
C HIS A 100 9.84 -1.72 17.06
N ILE A 101 10.33 -1.22 15.93
CA ILE A 101 10.88 -2.01 14.83
C ILE A 101 12.35 -1.66 14.65
N ALA A 102 13.23 -2.66 14.76
CA ALA A 102 14.60 -2.55 14.28
C ALA A 102 14.63 -2.91 12.79
N PHE A 103 15.42 -2.20 11.98
CA PHE A 103 15.52 -2.49 10.54
C PHE A 103 16.86 -2.03 9.97
N VAL A 104 17.22 -2.56 8.81
CA VAL A 104 18.40 -2.14 8.06
C VAL A 104 17.99 -1.10 7.03
N ARG A 105 18.63 0.06 7.05
CA ARG A 105 18.52 1.10 6.04
C ARG A 105 19.83 1.18 5.26
N ALA A 106 19.76 1.05 3.94
CA ALA A 106 20.88 1.30 3.07
C ALA A 106 20.95 2.80 2.72
N GLU A 107 22.04 3.46 3.12
CA GLU A 107 22.41 4.79 2.66
C GLU A 107 23.74 4.72 1.91
N GLY A 108 23.67 4.73 0.58
CA GLY A 108 24.82 4.41 -0.26
C GLY A 108 25.33 2.99 0.01
N ASP A 109 26.64 2.82 0.15
CA ASP A 109 27.29 1.51 0.30
C ASP A 109 27.40 1.03 1.76
N LYS A 110 26.81 1.77 2.72
CA LYS A 110 26.95 1.48 4.15
C LYS A 110 25.59 1.21 4.80
N PRO A 111 25.11 -0.04 4.84
CA PRO A 111 23.89 -0.37 5.57
C PRO A 111 24.07 -0.13 7.07
N GLN A 112 23.07 0.46 7.71
CA GLN A 112 23.03 0.75 9.15
C GLN A 112 21.76 0.19 9.79
N VAL A 113 21.80 -0.10 11.08
CA VAL A 113 20.64 -0.51 11.87
C VAL A 113 19.95 0.73 12.44
N TRP A 114 18.63 0.79 12.27
CA TRP A 114 17.76 1.86 12.75
C TRP A 114 16.66 1.29 13.64
N ILE A 115 16.16 2.10 14.58
CA ILE A 115 15.04 1.77 15.44
C ILE A 115 13.91 2.77 15.19
N LEU A 116 12.70 2.26 14.95
CA LEU A 116 11.48 3.04 14.74
C LEU A 116 10.49 2.76 15.88
N PRO A 117 10.08 3.76 16.67
CA PRO A 117 8.99 3.64 17.64
C PRO A 117 7.62 3.52 16.95
N LEU A 118 6.75 2.66 17.48
CA LEU A 118 5.36 2.53 17.10
C LEU A 118 4.50 3.15 18.21
N ALA A 119 4.18 4.44 18.05
CA ALA A 119 3.27 5.18 18.93
C ALA A 119 1.85 4.62 18.86
#